data_AF-A0A1I4LAU8-F1
#
_entry.id   AF-A0A1I4LAU8-F1
#
_cell.length_a   1.000
_cell.length_b   1.000
_cell.length_c   1.000
_cell.angle_alpha   90.00
_cell.angle_beta   90.00
_cell.angle_gamma   90.00
#
_symmetry.space_group_name_H-M   'P 1'
#
loop_
_entity.id
_entity.type
_entity.pdbx_description
1 polymer ?
#
loop_
_entity_poly.entity_id
_entity_poly.type
_entity_poly.pdbx_seq_one_letter_code
_entity_poly.pdbx_strand_id
1 'polypeptide(L)'
;MKHDPVSAFDNDNILEDIPLSSYQMLKLVEERGGIGFWSLTIATCGLWGSPGFYRMTGLPSSADLRGLFHRLIHPDDEDAQSDLWDLLRSGYAVDREFRIIRPDQTVRWVALKTEVVLGPDARPARVDGIVLDTTAAHEARQIVEWMQGRQAGVLRAIAAATWSAHPAGEIEMAAGWGHLTGQSAAEMAGAGWLDALHPDDRQAATAAWQAARTTGAPYRAEYRIRGADGQYRRFSGRGAPQADPDGAVREWFGLVLAMVDDPRDAVTDAAIGPLIRGARAVIGWSIQDLAAASGVSGSSVRRMEEFGESPRPRIRQAVRQAFEGAGIRFVAAGADQVAIEIDLGRFPRGYNNR
;
A
#
# COMPACT_ATOMS: atom_id res chain seq x y z
N MET A 1 -64.21 -26.53 41.82
CA MET A 1 -62.93 -26.36 42.55
C MET A 1 -61.90 -27.19 41.79
N LYS A 2 -61.35 -26.60 40.72
CA LYS A 2 -59.96 -26.10 40.64
C LYS A 2 -58.91 -27.21 40.83
N HIS A 3 -58.29 -27.66 39.74
CA HIS A 3 -56.90 -27.29 39.44
C HIS A 3 -56.49 -27.73 38.02
N ASP A 4 -56.13 -26.73 37.22
CA ASP A 4 -55.41 -26.81 35.94
C ASP A 4 -53.90 -27.08 36.18
N PRO A 5 -53.14 -27.49 35.14
CA PRO A 5 -51.82 -28.09 35.21
C PRO A 5 -50.68 -27.05 35.17
N VAL A 6 -49.61 -27.29 35.92
CA VAL A 6 -48.30 -26.60 35.87
C VAL A 6 -47.28 -27.64 36.37
N SER A 7 -46.11 -27.90 35.79
CA SER A 7 -45.08 -27.02 35.23
C SER A 7 -44.24 -27.91 34.30
N ALA A 8 -44.12 -27.59 33.01
CA ALA A 8 -42.98 -26.85 32.46
C ALA A 8 -41.63 -27.39 32.99
N PHE A 9 -40.90 -28.04 32.08
CA PHE A 9 -39.47 -28.25 32.20
C PHE A 9 -38.81 -26.88 32.42
N ASP A 10 -38.43 -26.59 33.67
CA ASP A 10 -37.49 -25.51 34.00
C ASP A 10 -36.15 -25.88 33.36
N ASN A 11 -35.94 -25.37 32.15
CA ASN A 11 -34.66 -25.38 31.45
C ASN A 11 -34.14 -23.94 31.32
N ASP A 12 -34.49 -23.10 32.29
CA ASP A 12 -33.99 -21.73 32.39
C ASP A 12 -32.80 -21.70 33.36
N ASN A 13 -31.67 -21.20 32.84
CA ASN A 13 -30.53 -20.66 33.58
C ASN A 13 -29.54 -21.57 34.31
N ILE A 14 -28.90 -22.49 33.57
CA ILE A 14 -27.62 -23.09 34.01
C ILE A 14 -26.40 -22.23 33.59
N LEU A 15 -26.58 -21.14 32.84
CA LEU A 15 -25.48 -20.34 32.28
C LEU A 15 -25.39 -18.88 32.73
N GLU A 16 -26.33 -18.37 33.53
CA GLU A 16 -26.41 -16.92 33.80
C GLU A 16 -25.30 -16.36 34.71
N ASP A 17 -24.57 -17.20 35.46
CA ASP A 17 -23.54 -16.72 36.41
C ASP A 17 -22.33 -17.68 36.55
N ILE A 18 -21.79 -18.19 35.43
CA ILE A 18 -20.48 -18.87 35.48
C ILE A 18 -19.39 -17.83 35.16
N PRO A 19 -18.72 -17.22 36.16
CA PRO A 19 -17.64 -16.29 35.89
C PRO A 19 -16.51 -17.00 35.15
N LEU A 20 -15.97 -16.37 34.10
CA LEU A 20 -14.76 -16.86 33.44
C LEU A 20 -13.62 -16.90 34.45
N SER A 21 -13.12 -18.10 34.76
CA SER A 21 -11.91 -18.24 35.57
C SER A 21 -10.70 -17.63 34.87
N SER A 22 -9.70 -17.18 35.64
CA SER A 22 -8.44 -16.67 35.09
C SER A 22 -7.77 -17.67 34.15
N TYR A 23 -7.91 -18.98 34.40
CA TYR A 23 -7.40 -20.03 33.52
C TYR A 23 -8.16 -20.10 32.19
N GLN A 24 -9.50 -20.04 32.21
CA GLN A 24 -10.31 -20.03 30.98
C GLN A 24 -10.06 -18.77 30.15
N MET A 25 -9.90 -17.62 30.80
CA MET A 25 -9.56 -16.36 30.14
C MET A 25 -8.17 -16.45 29.49
N LEU A 26 -7.17 -16.93 30.23
CA LEU A 26 -5.80 -17.12 29.71
C LEU A 26 -5.79 -18.06 28.49
N LYS A 27 -6.44 -19.22 28.61
CA LYS A 27 -6.54 -20.19 27.51
C LYS A 27 -7.20 -19.58 26.28
N LEU A 28 -8.31 -18.85 26.45
CA LEU A 28 -9.03 -18.21 25.35
C LEU A 28 -8.14 -17.17 24.63
N VAL A 29 -7.47 -16.31 25.39
CA VAL A 29 -6.58 -15.28 24.84
C VAL A 29 -5.38 -15.90 24.11
N GLU A 30 -4.79 -16.96 24.63
CA GLU A 30 -3.69 -17.66 23.96
C GLU A 30 -4.11 -18.48 22.74
N GLU A 31 -5.33 -19.04 22.71
CA GLU A 31 -5.80 -19.87 21.59
C GLU A 31 -6.41 -19.05 20.46
N ARG A 32 -7.09 -17.95 20.78
CA ARG A 32 -7.81 -17.12 19.80
C ARG A 32 -7.13 -15.79 19.52
N GLY A 33 -6.37 -15.25 20.47
CA GLY A 33 -5.73 -13.93 20.36
C GLY A 33 -4.34 -13.94 19.75
N GLY A 34 -3.76 -15.12 19.46
CA GLY A 34 -2.39 -15.19 18.93
C GLY A 34 -1.33 -14.67 19.90
N ILE A 35 -1.60 -14.77 21.20
CA ILE A 35 -0.73 -14.25 22.27
C ILE A 35 0.02 -15.39 22.95
N GLY A 36 1.30 -15.16 23.24
CA GLY A 36 2.09 -15.96 24.15
C GLY A 36 2.53 -15.17 25.38
N PHE A 37 2.32 -15.72 26.56
CA PHE A 37 2.84 -15.18 27.82
C PHE A 37 4.20 -15.79 28.13
N TRP A 38 5.08 -14.99 28.72
CA TRP A 38 6.38 -15.43 29.19
C TRP A 38 6.82 -14.63 30.40
N SER A 39 7.81 -15.15 31.11
CA SER A 39 8.36 -14.52 32.31
C SER A 39 9.85 -14.79 32.40
N LEU A 40 10.63 -13.75 32.68
CA LEU A 40 12.08 -13.81 32.92
C LEU A 40 12.36 -13.56 34.39
N THR A 41 12.92 -14.53 35.09
CA THR A 41 13.46 -14.34 36.43
C THR A 41 14.86 -13.73 36.34
N ILE A 42 15.04 -12.50 36.84
CA ILE A 42 16.29 -11.72 36.65
C ILE A 42 17.48 -12.41 37.33
N ALA A 43 17.31 -12.86 38.57
CA ALA A 43 18.40 -13.44 39.37
C ALA A 43 19.01 -14.70 38.74
N THR A 44 18.21 -15.51 38.03
CA THR A 44 18.66 -16.75 37.39
C THR A 44 18.79 -16.64 35.88
N CYS A 45 18.34 -15.52 35.30
CA CYS A 45 18.08 -15.39 33.86
C CYS A 45 17.22 -16.53 33.29
N GLY A 46 16.34 -17.10 34.12
CA GLY A 46 15.46 -18.20 33.74
C GLY A 46 14.22 -17.69 33.01
N LEU A 47 13.99 -18.17 31.78
CA LEU A 47 12.81 -17.86 31.00
C LEU A 47 11.77 -18.98 31.15
N TRP A 48 10.53 -18.60 31.41
CA TRP A 48 9.35 -19.46 31.34
C TRP A 48 8.43 -18.97 30.22
N GLY A 49 7.84 -19.90 29.48
CA GLY A 49 6.87 -19.62 28.43
C GLY A 49 5.59 -20.42 28.63
N SER A 50 4.46 -19.80 28.32
CA SER A 50 3.13 -20.42 28.27
C SER A 50 2.94 -21.31 27.03
N PRO A 51 1.88 -22.15 26.95
CA PRO A 51 1.52 -22.87 25.73
C PRO A 51 1.34 -21.96 24.50
N GLY A 52 0.71 -20.79 24.66
CA GLY A 52 0.59 -19.79 23.61
C GLY A 52 1.94 -19.27 23.10
N PHE A 53 2.91 -19.10 24.00
CA PHE A 53 4.27 -18.69 23.64
C PHE A 53 4.97 -19.72 22.75
N TYR A 54 4.87 -21.01 23.08
CA TYR A 54 5.45 -22.06 22.24
C TYR A 54 4.76 -22.15 20.88
N ARG A 55 3.43 -22.04 20.82
CA ARG A 55 2.69 -21.99 19.53
C ARG A 55 3.11 -20.79 18.68
N MET A 56 3.22 -19.60 19.29
CA MET A 56 3.56 -18.37 18.58
C MET A 56 5.04 -18.33 18.17
N THR A 57 5.96 -18.90 18.93
CA THR A 57 7.38 -19.00 18.53
C THR A 57 7.65 -20.18 17.59
N GLY A 58 6.72 -21.14 17.47
CA GLY A 58 6.93 -22.39 16.75
C GLY A 58 7.90 -23.36 17.44
N LEU A 59 8.28 -23.08 18.69
CA LEU A 59 9.18 -23.93 19.46
C LEU A 59 8.44 -25.10 20.12
N PRO A 60 9.07 -26.28 20.25
CA PRO A 60 8.52 -27.33 21.10
C PRO A 60 8.52 -26.88 22.56
N SER A 61 7.55 -27.35 23.36
CA SER A 61 7.43 -27.00 24.78
C SER A 61 8.63 -27.47 25.64
N SER A 62 9.46 -28.35 25.10
CA SER A 62 10.72 -28.82 25.71
C SER A 62 11.94 -28.01 25.26
N ALA A 63 11.76 -26.94 24.47
CA ALA A 63 12.87 -26.15 23.95
C ALA A 63 13.66 -25.48 25.08
N ASP A 64 14.99 -25.52 24.99
CA ASP A 64 15.85 -24.70 25.82
C ASP A 64 15.71 -23.24 25.36
N LEU A 65 15.26 -22.37 26.26
CA LEU A 65 15.01 -20.95 25.98
C LEU A 65 16.25 -20.06 26.16
N ARG A 66 17.42 -20.62 26.51
CA ARG A 66 18.68 -19.85 26.56
C ARG A 66 19.05 -19.32 25.18
N GLY A 67 19.44 -18.05 25.11
CA GLY A 67 19.80 -17.39 23.86
C GLY A 67 18.65 -17.26 22.84
N LEU A 68 17.40 -17.37 23.30
CA LEU A 68 16.21 -17.35 22.44
C LEU A 68 16.19 -16.19 21.44
N PHE A 69 16.41 -14.97 21.93
CA PHE A 69 16.31 -13.75 21.14
C PHE A 69 17.25 -13.80 19.92
N HIS A 70 18.51 -14.20 20.10
CA HIS A 70 19.46 -14.35 18.99
C HIS A 70 19.10 -15.45 17.98
N ARG A 71 18.30 -16.45 18.37
CA ARG A 71 17.94 -17.56 17.46
C ARG A 71 16.68 -17.29 16.66
N LEU A 72 15.77 -16.49 17.20
CA LEU A 72 14.48 -16.24 16.57
C LEU A 72 14.40 -14.87 15.90
N ILE A 73 15.14 -13.85 16.32
CA ILE A 73 15.08 -12.53 15.67
C ILE A 73 15.53 -12.66 14.21
N HIS A 74 14.78 -12.03 13.31
CA HIS A 74 15.12 -11.99 11.90
C HIS A 74 16.46 -11.24 11.68
N PRO A 75 17.36 -11.70 10.78
CA PRO A 75 18.67 -11.09 10.55
C PRO A 75 18.63 -9.57 10.33
N ASP A 76 17.71 -9.11 9.47
CA ASP A 76 17.51 -7.67 9.23
C ASP A 76 17.15 -6.84 10.48
N ASP A 77 16.63 -7.47 11.53
CA ASP A 77 16.22 -6.81 12.77
C ASP A 77 17.26 -7.00 13.90
N GLU A 78 18.34 -7.78 13.69
CA GLU A 78 19.34 -8.10 14.73
C GLU A 78 20.00 -6.84 15.30
N ASP A 79 20.45 -5.93 14.43
CA ASP A 79 21.10 -4.68 14.86
C ASP A 79 20.15 -3.82 15.69
N ALA A 80 18.90 -3.67 15.22
CA ALA A 80 17.87 -2.88 15.89
C ALA A 80 17.42 -3.48 17.23
N GLN A 81 17.61 -4.79 17.43
CA GLN A 81 17.23 -5.51 18.65
C GLN A 81 18.44 -5.98 19.48
N SER A 82 19.63 -5.48 19.18
CA SER A 82 20.89 -5.92 19.81
C SER A 82 20.94 -5.73 21.34
N ASP A 83 20.27 -4.70 21.85
CA ASP A 83 20.19 -4.36 23.28
C ASP A 83 19.02 -5.03 24.02
N LEU A 84 18.13 -5.74 23.32
CA LEU A 84 16.88 -6.25 23.87
C LEU A 84 17.11 -7.15 25.08
N TRP A 85 18.04 -8.10 24.96
CA TRP A 85 18.34 -9.02 26.05
C TRP A 85 18.92 -8.30 27.28
N ASP A 86 19.79 -7.31 27.04
CA ASP A 86 20.42 -6.52 28.10
C ASP A 86 19.40 -5.66 28.85
N LEU A 87 18.44 -5.07 28.14
CA LEU A 87 17.33 -4.34 28.74
C LEU A 87 16.48 -5.25 29.63
N LEU A 88 16.05 -6.41 29.12
CA LEU A 88 15.19 -7.33 29.85
C LEU A 88 15.88 -7.89 31.10
N ARG A 89 17.13 -8.35 30.99
CA ARG A 89 17.86 -8.90 32.15
C ARG A 89 18.25 -7.83 33.18
N SER A 90 18.27 -6.56 32.79
CA SER A 90 18.51 -5.43 33.70
C SER A 90 17.23 -4.92 34.35
N GLY A 91 16.08 -5.51 34.02
CA GLY A 91 14.78 -5.16 34.61
C GLY A 91 14.17 -3.91 34.00
N TYR A 92 14.34 -3.68 32.69
CA TYR A 92 13.63 -2.64 31.96
C TYR A 92 12.41 -3.22 31.23
N ALA A 93 11.31 -2.47 31.24
CA ALA A 93 10.15 -2.75 30.41
C ALA A 93 10.47 -2.42 28.94
N VAL A 94 9.90 -3.19 28.03
CA VAL A 94 10.11 -3.08 26.59
C VAL A 94 8.76 -3.12 25.89
N ASP A 95 8.58 -2.21 24.94
CA ASP A 95 7.50 -2.24 23.96
C ASP A 95 8.14 -2.11 22.57
N ARG A 96 8.23 -3.22 21.84
CA ARG A 96 8.89 -3.27 20.53
C ARG A 96 8.17 -4.18 19.57
N GLU A 97 8.23 -3.84 18.29
CA GLU A 97 7.79 -4.70 17.20
C GLU A 97 8.99 -5.10 16.33
N PHE A 98 9.10 -6.38 16.00
CA PHE A 98 10.15 -6.91 15.15
C PHE A 98 9.73 -8.25 14.55
N ARG A 99 10.49 -8.74 13.56
CA ARG A 99 10.26 -10.04 12.95
C ARG A 99 10.98 -11.13 13.72
N ILE A 100 10.32 -12.28 13.83
CA ILE A 100 10.96 -13.54 14.16
C ILE A 100 10.93 -14.52 12.99
N ILE A 101 11.93 -15.38 12.93
CA ILE A 101 11.99 -16.56 12.06
C ILE A 101 11.75 -17.78 12.95
N ARG A 102 10.64 -18.48 12.72
CA ARG A 102 10.30 -19.71 13.42
C ARG A 102 11.20 -20.87 12.94
N PRO A 103 11.29 -22.00 13.69
CA PRO A 103 12.06 -23.17 13.25
C PRO A 103 11.68 -23.72 11.88
N ASP A 104 10.41 -23.59 11.49
CA ASP A 104 9.89 -23.98 10.17
C ASP A 104 10.21 -22.97 9.05
N GLN A 105 11.06 -21.97 9.33
CA GLN A 105 11.46 -20.86 8.45
C GLN A 105 10.34 -19.88 8.12
N THR A 106 9.17 -19.98 8.75
CA THR A 106 8.13 -18.96 8.59
C THR A 106 8.50 -17.69 9.35
N VAL A 107 8.31 -16.55 8.69
CA VAL A 107 8.52 -15.23 9.29
C VAL A 107 7.22 -14.76 9.94
N ARG A 108 7.33 -14.17 11.13
CA ARG A 108 6.21 -13.53 11.83
C ARG A 108 6.61 -12.17 12.33
N TRP A 109 5.70 -11.21 12.20
CA TRP A 109 5.81 -9.96 12.95
C TRP A 109 5.27 -10.19 14.35
N VAL A 110 6.04 -9.77 15.34
CA VAL A 110 5.65 -9.87 16.74
C VAL A 110 5.73 -8.52 17.43
N ALA A 111 4.75 -8.24 18.29
CA ALA A 111 4.82 -7.16 19.26
C ALA A 111 5.18 -7.75 20.62
N LEU A 112 6.34 -7.37 21.15
CA LEU A 112 6.81 -7.71 22.48
C LEU A 112 6.46 -6.58 23.45
N LYS A 113 5.63 -6.87 24.44
CA LYS A 113 5.24 -5.91 25.49
C LYS A 113 5.51 -6.49 26.85
N THR A 114 6.22 -5.76 27.70
CA THR A 114 6.66 -6.28 29.00
C THR A 114 6.42 -5.30 30.14
N GLU A 115 6.33 -5.85 31.35
CA GLU A 115 6.23 -5.12 32.60
C GLU A 115 7.25 -5.69 33.60
N VAL A 116 7.77 -4.82 34.46
CA VAL A 116 8.76 -5.17 35.47
C VAL A 116 8.05 -5.43 36.79
N VAL A 117 8.27 -6.62 37.34
CA VAL A 117 7.77 -7.00 38.67
C VAL A 117 8.87 -6.80 39.69
N LEU A 118 8.58 -5.95 40.68
CA LEU A 118 9.50 -5.66 41.78
C LEU A 118 9.41 -6.73 42.88
N GLY A 119 10.56 -7.06 43.47
CA GLY A 119 10.67 -7.89 44.65
C GLY A 119 10.37 -7.13 45.96
N PRO A 120 10.41 -7.82 47.11
CA PRO A 120 10.15 -7.22 48.42
C PRO A 120 11.09 -6.07 48.81
N ASP A 121 12.28 -6.01 48.21
CA ASP A 121 13.30 -4.97 48.41
C ASP A 121 13.17 -3.79 47.43
N ALA A 122 12.04 -3.71 46.71
CA ALA A 122 11.77 -2.74 45.64
C ALA A 122 12.79 -2.78 44.49
N ARG A 123 13.49 -3.91 44.29
CA ARG A 123 14.37 -4.13 43.15
C ARG A 123 13.69 -4.98 42.07
N PRO A 124 14.03 -4.82 40.78
CA PRO A 124 13.52 -5.69 39.72
C PRO A 124 13.81 -7.16 40.03
N ALA A 125 12.76 -7.97 40.15
CA ALA A 125 12.88 -9.41 40.39
C ALA A 125 12.53 -10.23 39.15
N ARG A 126 11.56 -9.76 38.36
CA ARG A 126 11.05 -10.45 37.18
C ARG A 126 10.65 -9.47 36.09
N VAL A 127 10.69 -9.92 34.84
CA VAL A 127 10.07 -9.23 33.71
C VAL A 127 9.03 -10.17 33.12
N ASP A 128 7.77 -9.76 33.18
CA ASP A 128 6.65 -10.51 32.61
C ASP A 128 6.26 -9.87 31.29
N GLY A 129 5.91 -10.68 30.31
CA GLY A 129 5.63 -10.16 28.99
C GLY A 129 4.64 -10.98 28.20
N ILE A 130 4.09 -10.30 27.21
CA ILE A 130 3.35 -10.91 26.12
C ILE A 130 4.09 -10.70 24.82
N VAL A 131 3.87 -11.64 23.92
CA VAL A 131 4.33 -11.59 22.55
C VAL A 131 3.12 -11.90 21.68
N LEU A 132 2.71 -10.92 20.88
CA LEU A 132 1.52 -10.98 20.04
C LEU A 132 1.94 -11.16 18.60
N ASP A 133 1.27 -12.07 17.88
CA ASP A 133 1.43 -12.19 16.43
C ASP A 133 0.70 -11.04 15.73
N THR A 134 1.46 -10.10 15.16
CA THR A 134 0.94 -8.95 14.41
C THR A 134 1.09 -9.12 12.90
N THR A 135 1.44 -10.34 12.44
CA THR A 135 1.73 -10.64 11.03
C THR A 135 0.59 -10.22 10.09
N ALA A 136 -0.65 -10.65 10.37
CA ALA A 136 -1.79 -10.35 9.51
C ALA A 136 -2.07 -8.85 9.40
N ALA A 137 -1.90 -8.10 10.50
CA ALA A 137 -2.08 -6.65 10.50
C ALA A 137 -0.98 -5.96 9.69
N HIS A 138 0.26 -6.42 9.82
CA HIS A 138 1.40 -5.89 9.08
C HIS A 138 1.29 -6.19 7.58
N GLU A 139 0.91 -7.41 7.20
CA GLU A 139 0.65 -7.82 5.82
C GLU A 139 -0.48 -6.99 5.19
N ALA A 140 -1.59 -6.81 5.91
CA ALA A 140 -2.70 -5.98 5.43
C ALA A 140 -2.28 -4.53 5.19
N ARG A 141 -1.50 -3.95 6.12
CA ARG A 141 -0.97 -2.58 5.98
C ARG A 141 -0.03 -2.48 4.78
N GLN A 142 0.90 -3.42 4.63
CA GLN A 142 1.83 -3.45 3.50
C GLN A 142 1.12 -3.61 2.15
N ILE A 143 0.06 -4.41 2.08
CA ILE A 143 -0.76 -4.53 0.87
C ILE A 143 -1.39 -3.17 0.51
N VAL A 144 -1.96 -2.46 1.49
CA VAL A 144 -2.56 -1.13 1.26
C VAL A 144 -1.50 -0.13 0.81
N GLU A 145 -0.37 -0.05 1.51
CA GLU A 145 0.74 0.85 1.16
C GLU A 145 1.29 0.56 -0.23
N TRP A 146 1.48 -0.73 -0.57
CA TRP A 146 1.93 -1.15 -1.88
C TRP A 146 0.91 -0.80 -2.97
N MET A 147 -0.39 -1.03 -2.74
CA MET A 147 -1.45 -0.68 -3.68
C MET A 147 -1.51 0.84 -3.90
N GLN A 148 -1.43 1.63 -2.83
CA GLN A 148 -1.43 3.09 -2.92
C GLN A 148 -0.20 3.62 -3.64
N GLY A 149 0.99 3.12 -3.29
CA GLY A 149 2.24 3.46 -3.95
C GLY A 149 2.20 3.12 -5.44
N ARG A 150 1.65 1.96 -5.79
CA ARG A 150 1.45 1.51 -7.17
C ARG A 150 0.47 2.42 -7.92
N GLN A 151 -0.70 2.72 -7.35
CA GLN A 151 -1.68 3.63 -7.96
C GLN A 151 -1.08 5.02 -8.19
N ALA A 152 -0.41 5.58 -7.20
CA ALA A 152 0.25 6.88 -7.31
C ALA A 152 1.37 6.86 -8.38
N GLY A 153 2.13 5.76 -8.47
CA GLY A 153 3.14 5.55 -9.50
C GLY A 153 2.56 5.54 -10.91
N VAL A 154 1.47 4.81 -11.14
CA VAL A 154 0.77 4.78 -12.45
C VAL A 154 0.24 6.16 -12.80
N LEU A 155 -0.45 6.83 -11.87
CA LEU A 155 -1.00 8.17 -12.11
C LEU A 155 0.09 9.17 -12.48
N ARG A 156 1.22 9.20 -11.76
CA ARG A 156 2.38 10.05 -12.09
C ARG A 156 3.01 9.73 -13.44
N ALA A 157 2.92 8.47 -13.90
CA ALA A 157 3.50 8.07 -15.17
C ALA A 157 2.65 8.48 -16.38
N ILE A 158 1.32 8.49 -16.23
CA ILE A 158 0.39 8.74 -17.35
C ILE A 158 -0.14 10.18 -17.40
N ALA A 159 -0.32 10.81 -16.23
CA ALA A 159 -1.01 12.09 -16.14
C ALA A 159 0.00 13.24 -16.02
N ALA A 160 -0.23 14.30 -16.81
CA ALA A 160 0.46 15.58 -16.63
C ALA A 160 0.05 16.25 -15.32
N ALA A 161 -1.22 16.08 -14.93
CA ALA A 161 -1.73 16.43 -13.61
C ALA A 161 -2.90 15.50 -13.24
N THR A 162 -3.09 15.26 -11.95
CA THR A 162 -4.33 14.68 -11.42
C THR A 162 -5.12 15.76 -10.73
N TRP A 163 -6.43 15.57 -10.52
CA TRP A 163 -7.25 16.51 -9.78
C TRP A 163 -8.36 15.79 -8.99
N SER A 164 -8.81 16.42 -7.92
CA SER A 164 -10.02 16.04 -7.20
C SER A 164 -10.92 17.25 -6.97
N ALA A 165 -12.22 16.98 -6.82
CA ALA A 165 -13.21 18.01 -6.52
C ALA A 165 -14.24 17.49 -5.52
N HIS A 166 -14.73 18.38 -4.66
CA HIS A 166 -15.83 18.11 -3.73
C HIS A 166 -17.10 17.63 -4.47
N PRO A 167 -18.10 17.03 -3.76
CA PRO A 167 -19.40 16.66 -4.34
C PRO A 167 -20.01 17.74 -5.23
N ALA A 168 -19.93 18.99 -4.76
CA ALA A 168 -20.48 20.16 -5.44
C ALA A 168 -19.71 20.52 -6.72
N GLY A 169 -18.56 19.90 -7.01
CA GLY A 169 -17.75 20.09 -8.21
C GLY A 169 -16.75 21.25 -8.12
N GLU A 170 -16.42 21.69 -6.91
CA GLU A 170 -15.35 22.65 -6.64
C GLU A 170 -14.01 21.90 -6.61
N ILE A 171 -13.10 22.29 -7.50
CA ILE A 171 -11.77 21.66 -7.57
C ILE A 171 -10.95 22.10 -6.35
N GLU A 172 -10.46 21.11 -5.62
CA GLU A 172 -9.76 21.29 -4.34
C GLU A 172 -8.24 21.08 -4.49
N MET A 173 -7.84 20.05 -5.23
CA MET A 173 -6.44 19.66 -5.34
C MET A 173 -6.12 19.21 -6.75
N ALA A 174 -4.92 19.57 -7.23
CA ALA A 174 -4.40 19.03 -8.49
C ALA A 174 -2.89 18.75 -8.44
N ALA A 175 -2.49 17.51 -8.16
CA ALA A 175 -1.08 17.15 -8.12
C ALA A 175 -0.46 17.20 -9.52
N GLY A 176 0.69 17.88 -9.65
CA GLY A 176 1.37 18.13 -10.93
C GLY A 176 0.92 19.41 -11.65
N TRP A 177 -0.23 19.99 -11.28
CA TRP A 177 -0.79 21.17 -11.97
C TRP A 177 0.10 22.41 -11.87
N GLY A 178 0.65 22.69 -10.70
CA GLY A 178 1.54 23.84 -10.51
C GLY A 178 2.85 23.70 -11.28
N HIS A 179 3.38 22.49 -11.43
CA HIS A 179 4.55 22.24 -12.29
C HIS A 179 4.20 22.46 -13.77
N LEU A 180 3.00 22.03 -14.17
CA LEU A 180 2.53 22.19 -15.54
C LEU A 180 2.28 23.65 -15.92
N THR A 181 1.60 24.42 -15.06
CA THR A 181 1.04 25.75 -15.40
C THR A 181 1.74 26.92 -14.73
N GLY A 182 2.49 26.67 -13.65
CA GLY A 182 3.01 27.70 -12.75
C GLY A 182 2.01 28.23 -11.72
N GLN A 183 0.73 27.81 -11.76
CA GLN A 183 -0.26 28.24 -10.76
C GLN A 183 0.01 27.62 -9.39
N SER A 184 -0.15 28.42 -8.34
CA SER A 184 -0.27 27.94 -6.97
C SER A 184 -1.62 27.23 -6.74
N ALA A 185 -1.72 26.45 -5.67
CA ALA A 185 -2.98 25.79 -5.32
C ALA A 185 -4.12 26.79 -5.08
N ALA A 186 -3.81 27.95 -4.48
CA ALA A 186 -4.79 29.00 -4.22
C ALA A 186 -5.31 29.67 -5.50
N GLU A 187 -4.45 29.87 -6.51
CA GLU A 187 -4.86 30.42 -7.81
C GLU A 187 -5.66 29.42 -8.65
N MET A 188 -5.46 28.11 -8.45
CA MET A 188 -6.14 27.06 -9.19
C MET A 188 -7.53 26.75 -8.62
N ALA A 189 -7.71 26.85 -7.30
CA ALA A 189 -8.91 26.43 -6.58
C ALA A 189 -10.22 26.98 -7.16
N GLY A 190 -11.31 26.22 -6.99
CA GLY A 190 -12.63 26.59 -7.49
C GLY A 190 -12.67 26.65 -9.02
N ALA A 191 -12.79 27.86 -9.58
CA ALA A 191 -12.81 28.10 -11.03
C ALA A 191 -11.46 28.59 -11.60
N GLY A 192 -10.44 28.80 -10.77
CA GLY A 192 -9.17 29.42 -11.17
C GLY A 192 -8.33 28.58 -12.14
N TRP A 193 -8.53 27.27 -12.19
CA TRP A 193 -7.94 26.39 -13.21
C TRP A 193 -8.30 26.80 -14.65
N LEU A 194 -9.47 27.43 -14.87
CA LEU A 194 -9.89 27.93 -16.18
C LEU A 194 -8.95 29.03 -16.71
N ASP A 195 -8.23 29.73 -15.83
CA ASP A 195 -7.29 30.77 -16.24
C ASP A 195 -6.02 30.23 -16.90
N ALA A 196 -5.68 28.96 -16.65
CA ALA A 196 -4.63 28.28 -17.38
C ALA A 196 -5.10 27.79 -18.77
N LEU A 197 -6.40 27.77 -19.05
CA LEU A 197 -6.93 27.35 -20.36
C LEU A 197 -6.89 28.50 -21.36
N HIS A 198 -6.70 28.14 -22.64
CA HIS A 198 -6.85 29.09 -23.75
C HIS A 198 -8.25 29.72 -23.72
N PRO A 199 -8.39 31.05 -23.90
CA PRO A 199 -9.67 31.75 -23.78
C PRO A 199 -10.84 31.10 -24.53
N ASP A 200 -10.60 30.67 -25.77
CA ASP A 200 -11.61 30.00 -26.62
C ASP A 200 -12.13 28.67 -26.05
N ASP A 201 -11.34 27.98 -25.22
CA ASP A 201 -11.67 26.63 -24.74
C ASP A 201 -12.43 26.68 -23.40
N ARG A 202 -12.40 27.83 -22.70
CA ARG A 202 -12.94 27.98 -21.33
C ARG A 202 -14.45 27.73 -21.27
N GLN A 203 -15.21 28.26 -22.22
CA GLN A 203 -16.67 28.12 -22.25
C GLN A 203 -17.07 26.65 -22.47
N ALA A 204 -16.41 25.97 -23.41
CA ALA A 204 -16.67 24.56 -23.69
C ALA A 204 -16.30 23.66 -22.51
N ALA A 205 -15.13 23.88 -21.88
CA ALA A 205 -14.70 23.14 -20.70
C ALA A 205 -15.66 23.34 -19.53
N THR A 206 -16.12 24.58 -19.30
CA THR A 206 -17.12 24.90 -18.26
C THR A 206 -18.43 24.17 -18.52
N ALA A 207 -18.95 24.21 -19.76
CA ALA A 207 -20.20 23.53 -20.11
C ALA A 207 -20.10 22.01 -19.92
N ALA A 208 -18.99 21.40 -20.33
CA ALA A 208 -18.73 19.97 -20.13
C ALA A 208 -18.67 19.60 -18.63
N TRP A 209 -18.05 20.44 -17.80
CA TRP A 209 -17.98 20.23 -16.36
C TRP A 209 -19.35 20.36 -15.69
N GLN A 210 -20.15 21.36 -16.07
CA GLN A 210 -21.52 21.52 -15.57
C GLN A 210 -22.42 20.35 -15.94
N ALA A 211 -22.31 19.84 -17.18
CA ALA A 211 -23.06 18.68 -17.62
C ALA A 211 -22.70 17.42 -16.82
N ALA A 212 -21.40 17.17 -16.59
CA ALA A 212 -20.94 16.05 -15.77
C ALA A 212 -21.49 16.14 -14.33
N ARG A 213 -21.35 17.31 -13.70
CA ARG A 213 -21.88 17.58 -12.34
C ARG A 213 -23.39 17.37 -12.23
N THR A 214 -24.15 17.83 -13.22
CA THR A 214 -25.62 17.73 -13.21
C THR A 214 -26.10 16.29 -13.39
N THR A 215 -25.38 15.50 -14.18
CA THR A 215 -25.80 14.15 -14.57
C THR A 215 -25.16 13.04 -13.74
N GLY A 216 -24.06 13.31 -13.05
CA GLY A 216 -23.21 12.28 -12.44
C GLY A 216 -22.46 11.42 -13.48
N ALA A 217 -22.41 11.84 -14.74
CA ALA A 217 -21.67 11.13 -15.78
C ALA A 217 -20.17 11.49 -15.73
N PRO A 218 -19.28 10.60 -16.25
CA PRO A 218 -17.87 10.93 -16.39
C PRO A 218 -17.62 12.22 -17.18
N TYR A 219 -16.73 13.07 -16.67
CA TYR A 219 -16.27 14.27 -17.35
C TYR A 219 -15.23 13.93 -18.43
N ARG A 220 -15.36 14.58 -19.60
CA ARG A 220 -14.34 14.60 -20.64
C ARG A 220 -14.34 15.95 -21.34
N ALA A 221 -13.17 16.55 -21.49
CA ALA A 221 -12.97 17.71 -22.34
C ALA A 221 -11.56 17.71 -22.94
N GLU A 222 -11.42 18.37 -24.06
CA GLU A 222 -10.13 18.66 -24.69
C GLU A 222 -9.94 20.17 -24.70
N TYR A 223 -8.77 20.63 -24.28
CA TYR A 223 -8.47 22.05 -24.18
C TYR A 223 -6.98 22.29 -24.25
N ARG A 224 -6.60 23.51 -24.61
CA ARG A 224 -5.22 23.98 -24.59
C ARG A 224 -4.91 24.56 -23.22
N ILE A 225 -3.85 24.08 -22.59
CA ILE A 225 -3.34 24.59 -21.31
C ILE A 225 -2.08 25.41 -21.58
N ARG A 226 -2.00 26.59 -20.96
CA ARG A 226 -0.81 27.42 -20.91
C ARG A 226 0.18 26.81 -19.91
N GLY A 227 1.33 26.38 -20.42
CA GLY A 227 2.43 25.89 -19.60
C GLY A 227 3.05 27.00 -18.76
N ALA A 228 3.87 26.62 -17.77
CA ALA A 228 4.68 27.57 -16.99
C ALA A 228 5.65 28.41 -17.87
N ASP A 229 5.95 27.92 -19.08
CA ASP A 229 6.73 28.61 -20.12
C ASP A 229 5.90 29.58 -20.98
N GLY A 230 4.60 29.71 -20.69
CA GLY A 230 3.67 30.58 -21.41
C GLY A 230 3.13 29.99 -22.72
N GLN A 231 3.57 28.81 -23.14
CA GLN A 231 3.13 28.19 -24.39
C GLN A 231 1.87 27.35 -24.20
N TYR A 232 0.95 27.39 -25.15
CA TYR A 232 -0.26 26.57 -25.12
C TYR A 232 0.01 25.20 -25.75
N ARG A 233 -0.37 24.13 -25.04
CA ARG A 233 -0.31 22.74 -25.53
C ARG A 233 -1.65 22.04 -25.30
N ARG A 234 -1.97 21.03 -26.12
CA ARG A 234 -3.25 20.32 -26.04
C ARG A 234 -3.25 19.25 -24.94
N PHE A 235 -4.34 19.18 -24.19
CA PHE A 235 -4.57 18.17 -23.16
C PHE A 235 -5.99 17.64 -23.21
N SER A 236 -6.17 16.40 -22.72
CA SER A 236 -7.46 15.79 -22.45
C SER A 236 -7.69 15.75 -20.94
N GLY A 237 -8.67 16.52 -20.47
CA GLY A 237 -9.19 16.41 -19.11
C GLY A 237 -10.21 15.28 -19.03
N ARG A 238 -10.04 14.38 -18.07
CA ARG A 238 -10.99 13.31 -17.77
C ARG A 238 -11.31 13.30 -16.29
N GLY A 239 -12.53 12.95 -15.92
CA GLY A 239 -12.93 12.78 -14.54
C GLY A 239 -14.09 11.81 -14.38
N ALA A 240 -14.24 11.25 -13.19
CA ALA A 240 -15.35 10.38 -12.82
C ALA A 240 -15.79 10.67 -11.39
N PRO A 241 -17.09 10.55 -11.09
CA PRO A 241 -17.58 10.65 -9.74
C PRO A 241 -17.34 9.33 -8.99
N GLN A 242 -16.93 9.45 -7.74
CA GLN A 242 -17.09 8.40 -6.75
C GLN A 242 -18.42 8.62 -6.04
N ALA A 243 -19.34 7.67 -6.21
CA ALA A 243 -20.65 7.71 -5.59
C ALA A 243 -20.71 6.87 -4.31
N ASP A 244 -21.57 7.28 -3.39
CA ASP A 244 -22.03 6.50 -2.26
C ASP A 244 -22.99 5.37 -2.71
N PRO A 245 -23.27 4.37 -1.84
CA PRO A 245 -24.20 3.29 -2.16
C PRO A 245 -25.63 3.76 -2.51
N ASP A 246 -26.02 4.95 -2.07
CA ASP A 246 -27.30 5.59 -2.38
C ASP A 246 -27.30 6.37 -3.71
N GLY A 247 -26.15 6.41 -4.39
CA GLY A 247 -25.95 7.10 -5.67
C GLY A 247 -25.55 8.57 -5.54
N ALA A 248 -25.44 9.13 -4.34
CA ALA A 248 -24.96 10.50 -4.15
C ALA A 248 -23.47 10.59 -4.48
N VAL A 249 -23.04 11.64 -5.20
CA VAL A 249 -21.61 11.84 -5.48
C VAL A 249 -20.90 12.29 -4.21
N ARG A 250 -19.91 11.52 -3.76
CA ARG A 250 -19.07 11.82 -2.61
C ARG A 250 -17.85 12.66 -2.99
N GLU A 251 -17.26 12.40 -4.14
CA GLU A 251 -16.06 13.11 -4.61
C GLU A 251 -15.91 12.90 -6.12
N TRP A 252 -15.20 13.80 -6.78
CA TRP A 252 -14.78 13.62 -8.17
C TRP A 252 -13.27 13.44 -8.23
N PHE A 253 -12.81 12.53 -9.08
CA PHE A 253 -11.40 12.35 -9.39
C PHE A 253 -11.16 12.44 -10.87
N GLY A 254 -10.00 12.97 -11.25
CA GLY A 254 -9.64 13.04 -12.63
C GLY A 254 -8.16 13.24 -12.90
N LEU A 255 -7.88 13.31 -14.19
CA LEU A 255 -6.55 13.36 -14.75
C LEU A 255 -6.54 14.23 -15.99
N VAL A 256 -5.37 14.82 -16.24
CA VAL A 256 -5.05 15.66 -17.37
C VAL A 256 -3.96 14.94 -18.15
N LEU A 257 -4.28 14.54 -19.38
CA LEU A 257 -3.39 13.79 -20.26
C LEU A 257 -2.87 14.71 -21.35
N ALA A 258 -1.57 14.70 -21.61
CA ALA A 258 -1.02 15.38 -22.78
C ALA A 258 -1.56 14.74 -24.07
N MET A 259 -1.91 15.55 -25.06
CA MET A 259 -2.29 15.09 -26.39
C MET A 259 -1.16 15.40 -27.38
N VAL A 260 -0.96 14.53 -28.36
CA VAL A 260 0.03 14.69 -29.43
C VAL A 260 -0.71 15.23 -30.67
N ASP A 261 -0.06 16.12 -31.43
CA ASP A 261 -0.67 16.84 -32.55
C ASP A 261 -0.47 16.20 -33.95
N ASP A 262 0.42 15.19 -34.15
CA ASP A 262 0.61 14.48 -35.45
C ASP A 262 0.75 12.92 -35.31
N PRO A 263 0.00 12.11 -36.09
CA PRO A 263 0.11 10.65 -36.15
C PRO A 263 1.46 10.10 -36.59
N ARG A 264 2.24 10.86 -37.36
CA ARG A 264 3.58 10.46 -37.81
C ARG A 264 4.64 10.70 -36.75
N ASP A 265 4.28 11.45 -35.70
CA ASP A 265 5.04 11.63 -34.48
C ASP A 265 4.62 10.64 -33.37
N ALA A 266 3.80 9.62 -33.70
CA ALA A 266 3.24 8.64 -32.76
C ALA A 266 4.25 7.68 -32.12
N VAL A 267 5.55 7.80 -32.44
CA VAL A 267 6.63 7.42 -31.53
C VAL A 267 7.71 8.49 -31.56
N THR A 268 7.37 9.68 -31.10
CA THR A 268 8.39 10.63 -30.66
C THR A 268 9.06 10.08 -29.41
N ASP A 269 10.37 10.06 -29.44
CA ASP A 269 11.32 9.91 -28.34
C ASP A 269 10.75 10.28 -26.96
N ALA A 270 10.10 11.45 -26.88
CA ALA A 270 9.51 11.97 -25.65
C ALA A 270 8.44 11.08 -24.99
N ALA A 271 7.69 10.27 -25.74
CA ALA A 271 6.66 9.38 -25.20
C ALA A 271 7.20 8.01 -24.75
N ILE A 272 8.39 7.62 -25.22
CA ILE A 272 9.03 6.34 -24.90
C ILE A 272 9.34 6.27 -23.40
N GLY A 273 9.88 7.35 -22.84
CA GLY A 273 10.26 7.38 -21.43
C GLY A 273 9.08 7.19 -20.46
N PRO A 274 7.99 7.97 -20.59
CA PRO A 274 6.76 7.77 -19.82
C PRO A 274 6.15 6.37 -19.99
N LEU A 275 6.12 5.82 -21.21
CA LEU A 275 5.59 4.48 -21.47
C LEU A 275 6.43 3.37 -20.82
N ILE A 276 7.76 3.47 -20.91
CA ILE A 276 8.68 2.52 -20.26
C ILE A 276 8.51 2.59 -18.74
N ARG A 277 8.45 3.81 -18.16
CA ARG A 277 8.18 4.01 -16.72
C ARG A 277 6.83 3.43 -16.31
N GLY A 278 5.79 3.73 -17.07
CA GLY A 278 4.43 3.24 -16.81
C GLY A 278 4.36 1.72 -16.86
N ALA A 279 4.90 1.10 -17.91
CA ALA A 279 4.95 -0.35 -18.06
C ALA A 279 5.74 -1.03 -16.94
N ARG A 280 6.90 -0.48 -16.55
CA ARG A 280 7.70 -0.96 -15.40
C ARG A 280 6.95 -0.85 -14.09
N ALA A 281 6.30 0.29 -13.84
CA ALA A 281 5.51 0.50 -12.64
C ALA A 281 4.34 -0.49 -12.54
N VAL A 282 3.69 -0.81 -13.67
CA VAL A 282 2.60 -1.78 -13.72
C VAL A 282 3.07 -3.19 -13.32
N ILE A 283 4.26 -3.61 -13.73
CA ILE A 283 4.81 -4.95 -13.42
C ILE A 283 5.77 -4.99 -12.23
N GLY A 284 5.97 -3.86 -11.54
CA GLY A 284 6.83 -3.75 -10.35
C GLY A 284 8.32 -3.88 -10.64
N TRP A 285 8.78 -3.60 -11.86
CA TRP A 285 10.20 -3.72 -12.22
C TRP A 285 11.02 -2.49 -11.80
N SER A 286 12.16 -2.71 -11.15
CA SER A 286 13.26 -1.75 -10.99
C SER A 286 14.04 -1.60 -12.30
N ILE A 287 14.80 -0.51 -12.50
CA ILE A 287 15.57 -0.30 -13.75
C ILE A 287 16.46 -1.52 -14.05
N GLN A 288 16.97 -2.17 -13.00
CA GLN A 288 17.78 -3.37 -13.12
C GLN A 288 16.97 -4.59 -13.55
N ASP A 289 15.72 -4.72 -13.12
CA ASP A 289 14.84 -5.81 -13.56
C ASP A 289 14.53 -5.70 -15.05
N LEU A 290 14.24 -4.48 -15.55
CA LEU A 290 14.06 -4.28 -17.00
C LEU A 290 15.38 -4.50 -17.76
N ALA A 291 16.50 -4.05 -17.21
CA ALA A 291 17.82 -4.27 -17.81
C ALA A 291 18.13 -5.76 -17.95
N ALA A 292 17.90 -6.54 -16.89
CA ALA A 292 18.09 -7.98 -16.88
C ALA A 292 17.15 -8.70 -17.85
N ALA A 293 15.86 -8.33 -17.86
CA ALA A 293 14.85 -8.96 -18.72
C ALA A 293 15.03 -8.63 -20.21
N SER A 294 15.52 -7.44 -20.54
CA SER A 294 15.73 -6.99 -21.93
C SER A 294 17.15 -7.23 -22.46
N GLY A 295 18.12 -7.57 -21.59
CA GLY A 295 19.54 -7.66 -21.96
C GLY A 295 20.16 -6.30 -22.31
N VAL A 296 19.50 -5.19 -21.94
CA VAL A 296 19.95 -3.82 -22.17
C VAL A 296 20.57 -3.29 -20.88
N SER A 297 21.64 -2.49 -20.96
CA SER A 297 22.25 -1.93 -19.73
C SER A 297 21.32 -0.98 -18.98
N GLY A 298 21.37 -0.99 -17.64
CA GLY A 298 20.56 -0.11 -16.80
C GLY A 298 20.74 1.39 -17.11
N SER A 299 21.94 1.82 -17.50
CA SER A 299 22.20 3.20 -17.94
C SER A 299 21.51 3.55 -19.26
N SER A 300 21.28 2.57 -20.14
CA SER A 300 20.53 2.79 -21.38
C SER A 300 19.03 2.85 -21.09
N VAL A 301 18.53 2.02 -20.16
CA VAL A 301 17.15 2.10 -19.66
C VAL A 301 16.87 3.47 -19.05
N ARG A 302 17.76 3.94 -18.17
CA ARG A 302 17.63 5.26 -17.55
C ARG A 302 17.62 6.39 -18.59
N ARG A 303 18.47 6.32 -19.61
CA ARG A 303 18.48 7.32 -20.70
C ARG A 303 17.18 7.33 -21.51
N MET A 304 16.63 6.16 -21.80
CA MET A 304 15.32 6.03 -22.47
C MET A 304 14.19 6.63 -21.62
N GLU A 305 14.24 6.46 -20.29
CA GLU A 305 13.27 7.05 -19.38
C GLU A 305 13.42 8.57 -19.29
N GLU A 306 14.59 9.07 -18.90
CA GLU A 306 14.79 10.47 -18.50
C GLU A 306 14.82 11.45 -19.67
N PHE A 307 15.44 11.07 -20.79
CA PHE A 307 15.69 11.99 -21.90
C PHE A 307 14.83 11.71 -23.13
N GLY A 308 14.04 10.64 -23.09
CA GLY A 308 13.25 10.18 -24.23
C GLY A 308 14.09 9.77 -25.45
N GLU A 309 15.42 9.81 -25.41
CA GLU A 309 16.28 9.53 -26.58
C GLU A 309 15.80 8.29 -27.36
N SER A 310 15.63 8.41 -28.68
CA SER A 310 15.26 7.29 -29.54
C SER A 310 16.29 6.16 -29.34
N PRO A 311 15.92 5.07 -28.66
CA PRO A 311 16.83 3.96 -28.57
C PRO A 311 16.97 3.36 -29.96
N ARG A 312 18.18 2.90 -30.29
CA ARG A 312 18.42 2.15 -31.53
C ARG A 312 17.33 1.07 -31.69
N PRO A 313 16.82 0.81 -32.91
CA PRO A 313 15.67 -0.08 -33.12
C PRO A 313 15.78 -1.43 -32.40
N ARG A 314 16.98 -2.01 -32.34
CA ARG A 314 17.28 -3.26 -31.62
C ARG A 314 17.04 -3.16 -30.11
N ILE A 315 17.42 -2.05 -29.47
CA ILE A 315 17.21 -1.81 -28.03
C ILE A 315 15.71 -1.62 -27.76
N ARG A 316 15.02 -0.86 -28.62
CA ARG A 316 13.56 -0.66 -28.54
C ARG A 316 12.82 -1.99 -28.61
N GLN A 317 13.21 -2.84 -29.56
CA GLN A 317 12.62 -4.16 -29.74
C GLN A 317 12.87 -5.09 -28.54
N ALA A 318 14.08 -5.08 -27.98
CA ALA A 318 14.41 -5.89 -26.81
C ALA A 318 13.62 -5.48 -25.56
N VAL A 319 13.50 -4.18 -25.30
CA VAL A 319 12.67 -3.65 -24.21
C VAL A 319 11.20 -3.99 -24.41
N ARG A 320 10.69 -3.83 -25.64
CA ARG A 320 9.32 -4.20 -25.98
C ARG A 320 9.05 -5.70 -25.76
N GLN A 321 9.96 -6.56 -26.21
CA GLN A 321 9.84 -8.01 -26.02
C GLN A 321 9.88 -8.41 -24.54
N ALA A 322 10.69 -7.73 -23.72
CA ALA A 322 10.73 -7.96 -22.27
C ALA A 322 9.37 -7.65 -21.63
N PHE A 323 8.74 -6.53 -22.00
CA PHE A 323 7.40 -6.17 -21.53
C PHE A 323 6.32 -7.12 -22.05
N GLU A 324 6.34 -7.50 -23.32
CA GLU A 324 5.40 -8.46 -23.91
C GLU A 324 5.53 -9.84 -23.25
N GLY A 325 6.75 -10.26 -22.91
CA GLY A 325 7.02 -11.46 -22.11
C GLY A 325 6.45 -11.39 -20.70
N ALA A 326 6.38 -10.19 -20.12
CA ALA A 326 5.78 -9.91 -18.81
C ALA A 326 4.27 -9.62 -18.86
N GLY A 327 3.61 -9.84 -19.99
CA GLY A 327 2.15 -9.67 -20.14
C GLY A 327 1.70 -8.22 -20.43
N ILE A 328 2.63 -7.33 -20.80
CA ILE A 328 2.32 -5.96 -21.21
C ILE A 328 2.29 -5.86 -22.74
N ARG A 329 1.14 -5.49 -23.30
CA ARG A 329 0.99 -5.17 -24.73
C ARG A 329 0.84 -3.66 -24.90
N PHE A 330 1.56 -3.09 -25.85
CA PHE A 330 1.37 -1.71 -26.28
C PHE A 330 0.44 -1.70 -27.49
N VAL A 331 -0.70 -1.03 -27.37
CA VAL A 331 -1.76 -1.03 -28.38
C VAL A 331 -2.03 0.38 -28.85
N ALA A 332 -2.18 0.57 -30.16
CA ALA A 332 -2.65 1.85 -30.69
C ALA A 332 -4.12 2.04 -30.30
N ALA A 333 -4.41 3.06 -29.49
CA ALA A 333 -5.74 3.42 -28.99
C ALA A 333 -6.38 4.57 -29.79
N GLY A 334 -6.04 4.67 -31.08
CA GLY A 334 -6.47 5.74 -31.99
C GLY A 334 -5.35 6.08 -32.98
N ALA A 335 -5.57 7.11 -33.81
CA ALA A 335 -4.59 7.57 -34.78
C ALA A 335 -3.24 7.91 -34.11
N ASP A 336 -3.27 8.48 -32.89
CA ASP A 336 -2.11 9.12 -32.24
C ASP A 336 -1.94 8.74 -30.76
N GLN A 337 -2.56 7.64 -30.31
CA GLN A 337 -2.53 7.21 -28.90
C GLN A 337 -1.92 5.82 -28.76
N VAL A 338 -1.00 5.64 -27.81
CA VAL A 338 -0.52 4.32 -27.37
C VAL A 338 -1.08 4.05 -25.99
N ALA A 339 -1.91 3.02 -25.86
CA ALA A 339 -2.39 2.49 -24.60
C ALA A 339 -1.56 1.27 -24.18
N ILE A 340 -1.46 1.07 -22.87
CA ILE A 340 -0.91 -0.15 -22.28
C ILE A 340 -2.09 -1.08 -21.99
N GLU A 341 -2.15 -2.21 -22.69
CA GLU A 341 -3.07 -3.30 -22.43
C GLU A 341 -2.36 -4.37 -21.60
N ILE A 342 -3.02 -4.84 -20.55
CA ILE A 342 -2.47 -5.83 -19.63
C ILE A 342 -3.14 -7.18 -19.91
N ASP A 343 -2.36 -8.19 -20.27
CA ASP A 343 -2.84 -9.57 -20.33
C ASP A 343 -2.84 -10.17 -18.91
N LEU A 344 -3.99 -10.09 -18.25
CA LEU A 344 -4.21 -10.62 -16.90
C LEU A 344 -4.01 -12.16 -16.82
N GLY A 345 -3.99 -12.88 -17.95
CA GLY A 345 -3.73 -14.32 -18.01
C GLY A 345 -2.25 -14.71 -17.91
N ARG A 346 -1.34 -13.75 -18.05
CA ARG A 346 0.13 -13.94 -17.98
C ARG A 346 0.80 -13.25 -16.80
N PHE A 347 0.03 -12.60 -15.93
CA PHE A 347 0.57 -12.01 -14.71
C PHE A 347 1.26 -13.12 -13.89
N PRO A 348 2.52 -12.93 -13.47
CA PRO A 348 3.20 -13.93 -12.66
C PRO A 348 2.42 -14.09 -11.35
N ARG A 349 1.75 -15.24 -11.21
CA ARG A 349 1.25 -15.73 -9.94
C ARG A 349 2.47 -16.08 -9.09
N GLY A 350 2.98 -15.10 -8.36
CA GLY A 350 4.05 -15.33 -7.39
C GLY A 350 5.15 -14.27 -7.50
N TYR A 351 5.01 -13.22 -6.70
CA TYR A 351 6.16 -12.74 -5.94
C TYR A 351 6.03 -13.35 -4.54
N ASN A 352 6.36 -14.63 -4.45
CA ASN A 352 6.73 -15.26 -3.18
C ASN A 352 8.22 -15.02 -2.98
N ASN A 353 8.57 -14.47 -1.82
CA ASN A 353 9.88 -14.47 -1.16
C ASN A 353 11.15 -14.41 -2.03
N ARG A 354 11.92 -13.35 -1.82
CA ARG A 354 13.34 -13.51 -1.49
C ARG A 354 13.68 -12.69 -0.27
#